data_AF-A0A3D3BRE5-F1
#
_entry.id   AF-A0A3D3BRE5-F1
#
_cell.length_a   1.000
_cell.length_b   1.000
_cell.length_c   1.000
_cell.angle_alpha   90.00
_cell.angle_beta   90.00
_cell.angle_gamma   90.00
#
_symmetry.space_group_name_H-M   'P 1'
#
loop_
_entity.id
_entity.type
_entity.pdbx_description
1 polymer ?
#
loop_
_entity_poly.entity_id
_entity_poly.type
_entity_poly.pdbx_seq_one_letter_code
_entity_poly.pdbx_strand_id
1 'polypeptide(L)'
;TTANFSAYLATVAPDIWAYDTGKEWTAPGGQGAKGSDQVTASVEQTPNSIGYVELSYVMDAINAKAASVDQGVGPVEPTAQNASNALTAAEIVGEGNDLVLSIDYGTTAEGAYPITLVTYEVGCTAGLAEDQNPELVKAFLDFAASDDGQGMLENIGYVPITGDLLDKVRTSVDALQ
;
A
#
# COMPACT_ATOMS: atom_id res chain seq x y z
N THR A 1 -2.84 5.94 2.88
CA THR A 1 -1.49 6.37 3.31
C THR A 1 -1.41 6.63 4.81
N THR A 2 -2.17 7.58 5.38
CA THR A 2 -2.13 7.92 6.82
C THR A 2 -2.34 6.73 7.76
N ALA A 3 -3.31 5.86 7.46
CA ALA A 3 -3.58 4.68 8.29
C ALA A 3 -2.38 3.74 8.38
N ASN A 4 -1.71 3.47 7.25
CA ASN A 4 -0.53 2.62 7.22
C ASN A 4 0.66 3.26 7.93
N PHE A 5 0.89 4.56 7.71
CA PHE A 5 2.00 5.26 8.36
C PHE A 5 1.82 5.35 9.88
N SER A 6 0.61 5.67 10.35
CA SER A 6 0.30 5.69 11.79
C SER A 6 0.36 4.29 12.42
N ALA A 7 -0.09 3.24 11.71
CA ALA A 7 0.05 1.86 12.18
C ALA A 7 1.53 1.45 12.29
N TYR A 8 2.36 1.81 11.32
CA TYR A 8 3.81 1.62 11.42
C TYR A 8 4.40 2.29 12.66
N LEU A 9 4.12 3.58 12.88
CA LEU A 9 4.63 4.31 14.04
C LEU A 9 4.17 3.70 15.38
N ALA A 10 2.90 3.28 15.47
CA ALA A 10 2.37 2.61 16.65
C ALA A 10 3.06 1.27 16.93
N THR A 11 3.44 0.52 15.89
CA THR A 11 4.13 -0.77 16.01
C THR A 11 5.59 -0.60 16.46
N VAL A 12 6.32 0.34 15.84
CA VAL A 12 7.79 0.41 16.01
C VAL A 12 8.24 1.37 17.10
N ALA A 13 7.37 2.31 17.50
CA ALA A 13 7.66 3.28 18.53
C ALA A 13 6.54 3.37 19.58
N PRO A 14 6.05 2.24 20.15
CA PRO A 14 4.90 2.23 21.05
C PRO A 14 5.10 3.05 22.34
N ASP A 15 6.35 3.22 22.77
CA ASP A 15 6.69 4.02 23.96
C ASP A 15 6.67 5.54 23.71
N ILE A 16 6.63 5.97 22.44
CA ILE A 16 6.69 7.38 22.04
C ILE A 16 5.43 7.80 21.29
N TRP A 17 4.91 6.92 20.42
CA TRP A 17 3.73 7.17 19.62
C TRP A 17 2.45 6.82 20.38
N ALA A 18 1.84 7.83 21.00
CA ALA A 18 0.64 7.70 21.83
C ALA A 18 -0.67 8.05 21.11
N TYR A 19 -0.67 8.10 19.77
CA TYR A 19 -1.80 8.56 18.96
C TYR A 19 -2.49 7.43 18.22
N ASP A 20 -3.81 7.54 18.09
CA ASP A 20 -4.62 6.56 17.37
C ASP A 20 -4.18 6.39 15.92
N THR A 21 -4.21 5.15 15.45
CA THR A 21 -4.04 4.81 14.04
C THR A 21 -5.31 5.09 13.27
N GLY A 22 -5.22 5.56 12.03
CA GLY A 22 -6.42 5.75 11.21
C GLY A 22 -6.19 6.59 9.96
N LYS A 23 -7.29 6.89 9.25
CA LYS A 23 -7.24 7.69 8.02
C LYS A 23 -6.94 9.17 8.29
N GLU A 24 -7.17 9.63 9.51
CA GLU A 24 -6.92 11.00 9.96
C GLU A 24 -5.60 11.09 10.73
N TRP A 25 -4.89 12.21 10.56
CA TRP A 25 -3.70 12.53 11.35
C TRP A 25 -4.12 13.15 12.69
N THR A 26 -3.88 12.44 13.79
CA THR A 26 -4.35 12.79 15.14
C THR A 26 -3.26 13.40 16.02
N ALA A 27 -1.98 13.27 15.63
CA ALA A 27 -0.86 13.87 16.35
C ALA A 27 -0.86 15.42 16.18
N PRO A 28 -0.41 16.17 17.18
CA PRO A 28 -0.36 17.63 17.12
C PRO A 28 0.67 18.12 16.11
N GLY A 29 0.35 19.22 15.43
CA GLY A 29 1.23 19.87 14.47
C GLY A 29 1.21 19.20 13.09
N GLY A 30 2.15 19.62 12.24
CA GLY A 30 2.18 19.27 10.82
C GLY A 30 1.26 20.17 9.98
N GLN A 31 1.51 20.16 8.67
CA GLN A 31 0.68 20.86 7.69
C GLN A 31 0.05 19.80 6.78
N GLY A 32 -1.28 19.72 6.79
CA GLY A 32 -2.03 18.82 5.91
C GLY A 32 -2.19 19.38 4.51
N ALA A 33 -2.22 18.49 3.52
CA ALA A 33 -2.60 18.80 2.15
C ALA A 33 -3.51 17.68 1.61
N LYS A 34 -4.38 18.02 0.65
CA LYS A 34 -5.35 17.06 0.09
C LYS A 34 -4.69 16.25 -1.03
N GLY A 35 -4.53 14.95 -0.82
CA GLY A 35 -3.96 14.04 -1.81
C GLY A 35 -2.43 14.00 -1.78
N SER A 36 -1.87 12.88 -2.26
CA SER A 36 -0.42 12.65 -2.24
C SER A 36 0.34 13.65 -3.12
N ASP A 37 -0.26 14.10 -4.23
CA ASP A 37 0.30 15.12 -5.13
C ASP A 37 0.53 16.44 -4.40
N GLN A 38 -0.43 16.91 -3.62
CA GLN A 38 -0.31 18.15 -2.86
C GLN A 38 0.63 18.02 -1.65
N VAL A 39 0.69 16.83 -1.03
CA VAL A 39 1.68 16.56 0.02
C VAL A 39 3.10 16.59 -0.56
N THR A 40 3.35 15.91 -1.69
CA THR A 40 4.64 15.94 -2.38
C THR A 40 5.02 17.37 -2.75
N ALA A 41 4.13 18.12 -3.40
CA ALA A 41 4.38 19.50 -3.80
C ALA A 41 4.69 20.41 -2.59
N SER A 42 3.99 20.19 -1.46
CA SER A 42 4.26 20.93 -0.22
C SER A 42 5.64 20.61 0.35
N VAL A 43 6.07 19.34 0.30
CA VAL A 43 7.42 18.93 0.73
C VAL A 43 8.48 19.55 -0.16
N GLU A 44 8.32 19.49 -1.48
CA GLU A 44 9.27 20.06 -2.44
C GLU A 44 9.46 21.58 -2.30
N GLN A 45 8.40 22.30 -1.94
CA GLN A 45 8.42 23.76 -1.80
C GLN A 45 8.86 24.24 -0.40
N THR A 46 8.96 23.33 0.57
CA THR A 46 9.24 23.68 1.97
C THR A 46 10.61 23.16 2.38
N PRO A 47 11.63 24.03 2.50
CA PRO A 47 12.96 23.63 2.97
C PRO A 47 12.91 22.96 4.34
N ASN A 48 13.68 21.88 4.51
CA ASN A 48 13.79 21.10 5.74
C ASN A 48 12.46 20.47 6.21
N SER A 49 11.54 20.21 5.28
CA SER A 49 10.31 19.47 5.57
C SER A 49 10.48 17.96 5.41
N ILE A 50 9.57 17.22 6.04
CA ILE A 50 9.39 15.77 5.86
C ILE A 50 7.90 15.48 5.77
N GLY A 51 7.54 14.50 4.97
CA GLY A 51 6.17 14.02 4.83
C GLY A 51 6.14 12.53 4.55
N TYR A 52 4.94 12.00 4.34
CA TYR A 52 4.73 10.62 3.92
C TYR A 52 3.75 10.61 2.76
N VAL A 53 4.11 9.90 1.69
CA VAL A 53 3.31 9.71 0.48
C VAL A 53 3.54 8.29 -0.05
N GLU A 54 2.72 7.87 -0.99
CA GLU A 54 2.96 6.62 -1.72
C GLU A 54 4.17 6.81 -2.67
N LEU A 55 4.94 5.74 -2.90
CA LEU A 55 6.27 5.81 -3.53
C LEU A 55 6.21 6.40 -4.94
N SER A 56 5.18 6.09 -5.71
CA SER A 56 4.99 6.61 -7.08
C SER A 56 5.05 8.15 -7.14
N TYR A 57 4.53 8.83 -6.11
CA TYR A 57 4.52 10.31 -6.04
C TYR A 57 5.89 10.91 -5.74
N VAL A 58 6.88 10.11 -5.35
CA VAL A 58 8.26 10.56 -5.13
C VAL A 58 9.14 10.22 -6.34
N MET A 59 8.77 9.22 -7.15
CA MET A 59 9.51 8.86 -8.36
C MET A 59 9.57 9.99 -9.38
N ASP A 60 8.50 10.78 -9.48
CA ASP A 60 8.40 11.94 -10.37
C ASP A 60 8.77 13.27 -9.69
N ALA A 61 9.12 13.25 -8.40
CA ALA A 61 9.47 14.46 -7.67
C ALA A 61 10.86 14.98 -8.09
N ILE A 62 10.99 16.30 -8.17
CA ILE A 62 12.22 16.98 -8.58
C ILE A 62 13.10 17.28 -7.35
N ASN A 63 12.48 17.73 -6.26
CA ASN A 63 13.15 18.24 -5.06
C ASN A 63 12.88 17.41 -3.81
N ALA A 64 12.16 16.30 -3.91
CA ALA A 64 11.93 15.35 -2.83
C ALA A 64 12.62 14.01 -3.12
N LYS A 65 13.01 13.30 -2.07
CA LYS A 65 13.58 11.95 -2.14
C LYS A 65 12.96 11.09 -1.07
N ALA A 66 12.77 9.82 -1.37
CA ALA A 66 12.31 8.84 -0.40
C ALA A 66 13.47 8.50 0.56
N ALA A 67 13.14 8.25 1.82
CA ALA A 67 14.14 7.91 2.83
C ALA A 67 14.24 6.38 2.98
N SER A 68 15.47 5.88 3.14
CA SER A 68 15.67 4.52 3.65
C SER A 68 15.30 4.44 5.12
N VAL A 69 14.75 3.31 5.55
CA VAL A 69 14.33 3.08 6.93
C VAL A 69 15.18 1.97 7.54
N ASP A 70 15.72 2.22 8.74
CA ASP A 70 16.53 1.26 9.49
C ASP A 70 15.77 0.81 10.74
N GLN A 71 15.54 -0.49 10.86
CA GLN A 71 14.86 -1.15 12.00
C GLN A 71 15.87 -1.86 12.93
N GLY A 72 17.14 -1.44 12.91
CA GLY A 72 18.22 -2.05 13.69
C GLY A 72 18.98 -3.16 12.95
N VAL A 73 18.63 -3.43 11.69
CA VAL A 73 19.32 -4.41 10.81
C VAL A 73 19.98 -3.75 9.60
N GLY A 74 20.03 -2.41 9.58
CA GLY A 74 20.55 -1.61 8.48
C GLY A 74 19.44 -0.94 7.67
N PRO A 75 19.76 0.15 6.95
CA PRO A 75 18.78 0.91 6.19
C PRO A 75 18.31 0.13 4.96
N VAL A 76 17.00 0.04 4.78
CA VAL A 76 16.34 -0.54 3.60
C VAL A 76 15.74 0.56 2.75
N GLU A 77 16.03 0.57 1.45
CA GLU A 77 15.47 1.54 0.50
C GLU A 77 14.01 1.21 0.14
N PRO A 78 13.16 2.23 -0.11
CA PRO A 78 11.79 2.03 -0.58
C PRO A 78 11.79 1.69 -2.07
N THR A 79 11.81 0.41 -2.39
CA THR A 79 11.71 -0.12 -3.76
C THR A 79 10.56 -1.11 -3.86
N ALA A 80 10.04 -1.35 -5.07
CA ALA A 80 9.00 -2.35 -5.30
C ALA A 80 9.43 -3.75 -4.81
N GLN A 81 10.69 -4.13 -5.07
CA GLN A 81 11.25 -5.39 -4.57
C GLN A 81 11.26 -5.46 -3.05
N ASN A 82 11.70 -4.39 -2.37
CA ASN A 82 11.77 -4.39 -0.91
C ASN A 82 10.39 -4.35 -0.24
N ALA A 83 9.41 -3.71 -0.88
CA ALA A 83 8.01 -3.78 -0.48
C ALA A 83 7.43 -5.19 -0.67
N SER A 84 7.77 -5.88 -1.77
CA SER A 84 7.40 -7.29 -1.99
C SER A 84 7.96 -8.20 -0.90
N ASN A 85 9.23 -8.02 -0.52
CA ASN A 85 9.87 -8.78 0.55
C ASN A 85 9.13 -8.61 1.88
N ALA A 86 8.65 -7.39 2.20
CA ALA A 86 7.86 -7.15 3.41
C ALA A 86 6.49 -7.88 3.40
N LEU A 87 5.89 -8.06 2.22
CA LEU A 87 4.61 -8.75 2.07
C LEU A 87 4.73 -10.29 2.11
N THR A 88 5.93 -10.84 2.05
CA THR A 88 6.13 -12.31 2.11
C THR A 88 5.66 -12.89 3.45
N ALA A 89 5.74 -12.11 4.53
CA ALA A 89 5.26 -12.48 5.86
C ALA A 89 3.79 -12.11 6.11
N ALA A 90 3.10 -11.48 5.15
CA ALA A 90 1.72 -11.07 5.34
C ALA A 90 0.78 -12.29 5.38
N GLU A 91 -0.18 -12.23 6.30
CA GLU A 91 -1.17 -13.30 6.47
C GLU A 91 -2.55 -12.81 6.04
N ILE A 92 -3.31 -13.67 5.34
CA ILE A 92 -4.72 -13.40 5.05
C ILE A 92 -5.52 -13.66 6.33
N VAL A 93 -6.17 -12.62 6.85
CA VAL A 93 -6.99 -12.66 8.06
C VAL A 93 -8.49 -12.59 7.78
N GLY A 94 -8.88 -12.35 6.53
CA GLY A 94 -10.27 -12.45 6.09
C GLY A 94 -10.69 -13.90 5.79
N GLU A 95 -11.98 -14.09 5.50
CA GLU A 95 -12.58 -15.40 5.25
C GLU A 95 -13.05 -15.54 3.80
N GLY A 96 -12.89 -16.74 3.22
CA GLY A 96 -13.33 -17.01 1.85
C GLY A 96 -12.64 -16.12 0.82
N ASN A 97 -13.41 -15.27 0.14
CA ASN A 97 -12.92 -14.31 -0.86
C ASN A 97 -12.59 -12.93 -0.27
N ASP A 98 -12.69 -12.77 1.05
CA ASP A 98 -12.21 -11.58 1.74
C ASP A 98 -10.70 -11.72 2.01
N LEU A 99 -9.88 -11.13 1.14
CA LEU A 99 -8.42 -11.30 1.15
C LEU A 99 -7.69 -10.22 1.95
N VAL A 100 -8.29 -9.72 3.04
CA VAL A 100 -7.63 -8.75 3.92
C VAL A 100 -6.33 -9.34 4.47
N LEU A 101 -5.25 -8.60 4.29
CA LEU A 101 -3.90 -8.92 4.76
C LEU A 101 -3.58 -8.21 6.08
N SER A 102 -3.04 -8.97 7.03
CA SER A 102 -2.29 -8.44 8.17
C SER A 102 -0.84 -8.24 7.75
N ILE A 103 -0.36 -6.99 7.84
CA ILE A 103 1.00 -6.59 7.45
C ILE A 103 1.86 -6.45 8.72
N ASP A 104 3.02 -7.09 8.73
CA ASP A 104 4.00 -6.93 9.81
C ASP A 104 4.84 -5.66 9.62
N TYR A 105 4.40 -4.56 10.23
CA TYR A 105 5.14 -3.29 10.24
C TYR A 105 6.42 -3.33 11.08
N GLY A 106 6.61 -4.37 11.91
CA GLY A 106 7.79 -4.57 12.74
C GLY A 106 8.85 -5.44 12.08
N THR A 107 8.66 -5.84 10.82
CA THR A 107 9.56 -6.77 10.13
C THR A 107 11.01 -6.30 10.12
N THR A 108 11.91 -7.21 10.44
CA THR A 108 13.36 -7.05 10.31
C THR A 108 13.95 -8.01 9.29
N ALA A 109 13.10 -8.57 8.41
CA ALA A 109 13.55 -9.44 7.33
C ALA A 109 14.48 -8.67 6.39
N GLU A 110 15.53 -9.36 5.89
CA GLU A 110 16.51 -8.74 5.00
C GLU A 110 15.82 -8.17 3.75
N GLY A 111 16.08 -6.90 3.47
CA GLY A 111 15.49 -6.21 2.32
C GLY A 111 13.98 -6.00 2.42
N ALA A 112 13.33 -6.18 3.57
CA ALA A 112 11.92 -5.84 3.76
C ALA A 112 11.75 -4.37 4.13
N TYR A 113 11.14 -3.58 3.26
CA TYR A 113 10.83 -2.18 3.57
C TYR A 113 9.60 -2.11 4.51
N PRO A 114 9.72 -1.55 5.72
CA PRO A 114 8.73 -1.78 6.77
C PRO A 114 7.49 -0.88 6.65
N ILE A 115 7.52 0.16 5.79
CA ILE A 115 6.37 1.05 5.56
C ILE A 115 5.69 0.67 4.24
N THR A 116 5.17 -0.56 4.18
CA THR A 116 4.49 -1.12 3.01
C THR A 116 2.97 -1.12 3.22
N LEU A 117 2.20 -0.95 2.15
CA LEU A 117 0.74 -1.05 2.19
C LEU A 117 0.21 -1.90 1.05
N VAL A 118 -0.97 -2.46 1.26
CA VAL A 118 -1.77 -3.15 0.25
C VAL A 118 -2.99 -2.27 -0.05
N THR A 119 -3.29 -2.12 -1.34
CA THR A 119 -4.54 -1.50 -1.80
C THR A 119 -5.52 -2.60 -2.19
N TYR A 120 -6.82 -2.34 -1.99
CA TYR A 120 -7.88 -3.31 -2.24
C TYR A 120 -8.85 -2.77 -3.28
N GLU A 121 -9.18 -3.62 -4.24
CA GLU A 121 -10.39 -3.48 -5.04
C GLU A 121 -11.54 -4.18 -4.29
N VAL A 122 -12.64 -3.47 -4.07
CA VAL A 122 -13.80 -4.01 -3.34
C VAL A 122 -14.98 -4.12 -4.29
N GLY A 123 -15.38 -5.35 -4.59
CA GLY A 123 -16.49 -5.67 -5.49
C GLY A 123 -17.65 -6.38 -4.78
N CYS A 124 -18.86 -6.24 -5.35
CA CYS A 124 -20.01 -7.04 -4.94
C CYS A 124 -19.94 -8.40 -5.62
N THR A 125 -19.96 -9.49 -4.85
CA THR A 125 -20.01 -10.87 -5.41
C THR A 125 -21.31 -11.18 -6.12
N ALA A 126 -22.39 -10.47 -5.80
CA ALA A 126 -23.68 -10.54 -6.47
C ALA A 126 -24.46 -9.24 -6.29
N GLY A 127 -25.54 -9.08 -7.04
CA GLY A 127 -26.52 -8.00 -6.83
C GLY A 127 -26.15 -6.66 -7.45
N LEU A 128 -25.15 -6.62 -8.33
CA LEU A 128 -25.00 -5.52 -9.28
C LEU A 128 -26.15 -5.58 -10.28
N ALA A 129 -26.84 -4.45 -10.47
CA ALA A 129 -27.89 -4.36 -11.46
C ALA A 129 -27.29 -4.39 -12.88
N GLU A 130 -28.03 -4.87 -13.89
CA GLU A 130 -27.53 -4.97 -15.28
C GLU A 130 -27.06 -3.61 -15.82
N ASP A 131 -27.71 -2.51 -15.43
CA ASP A 131 -27.33 -1.15 -15.80
C ASP A 131 -26.01 -0.68 -15.16
N GLN A 132 -25.47 -1.43 -14.19
CA GLN A 132 -24.15 -1.25 -13.59
C GLN A 132 -23.06 -2.09 -14.29
N ASN A 133 -23.41 -2.84 -15.35
CA ASN A 133 -22.50 -3.66 -16.16
C ASN A 133 -21.60 -4.62 -15.33
N PRO A 134 -22.18 -5.61 -14.61
CA PRO A 134 -21.41 -6.59 -13.83
C PRO A 134 -20.34 -7.31 -14.66
N GLU A 135 -20.63 -7.63 -15.93
CA GLU A 135 -19.67 -8.23 -16.86
C GLU A 135 -18.43 -7.35 -17.08
N LEU A 136 -18.61 -6.03 -17.15
CA LEU A 136 -17.49 -5.09 -17.32
C LEU A 136 -16.65 -4.98 -16.05
N VAL A 137 -17.27 -4.98 -14.88
CA VAL A 137 -16.57 -4.98 -13.59
C VAL A 137 -15.70 -6.23 -13.47
N LYS A 138 -16.28 -7.40 -13.77
CA LYS A 138 -15.54 -8.67 -13.78
C LYS A 138 -14.38 -8.64 -14.78
N ALA A 139 -14.64 -8.24 -16.03
CA ALA A 139 -13.61 -8.17 -17.06
C ALA A 139 -12.46 -7.21 -16.70
N PHE A 140 -12.75 -6.09 -16.03
CA PHE A 140 -11.71 -5.18 -15.54
C PHE A 140 -10.85 -5.82 -14.45
N LEU A 141 -11.47 -6.47 -13.46
CA LEU A 141 -10.76 -7.12 -12.37
C LEU A 141 -9.98 -8.35 -12.85
N ASP A 142 -10.50 -9.10 -13.84
CA ASP A 142 -9.79 -10.19 -14.52
C ASP A 142 -8.53 -9.67 -15.21
N PHE A 143 -8.65 -8.56 -15.95
CA PHE A 143 -7.49 -7.91 -16.57
C PHE A 143 -6.49 -7.45 -15.51
N ALA A 144 -6.94 -6.79 -14.44
CA ALA A 144 -6.08 -6.32 -13.37
C ALA A 144 -5.32 -7.48 -12.68
N ALA A 145 -5.95 -8.64 -12.50
CA ALA A 145 -5.35 -9.85 -11.93
C ALA A 145 -4.60 -10.73 -12.95
N SER A 146 -4.60 -10.37 -14.23
CA SER A 146 -3.87 -11.10 -15.27
C SER A 146 -2.35 -10.83 -15.18
N ASP A 147 -1.56 -11.69 -15.82
CA ASP A 147 -0.11 -11.47 -15.93
C ASP A 147 0.22 -10.14 -16.64
N ASP A 148 -0.59 -9.75 -17.63
CA ASP A 148 -0.45 -8.47 -18.33
C ASP A 148 -0.72 -7.28 -17.40
N GLY A 149 -1.80 -7.34 -16.61
CA GLY A 149 -2.16 -6.28 -15.65
C GLY A 149 -1.12 -6.14 -14.53
N GLN A 150 -0.70 -7.27 -13.95
CA GLN A 150 0.33 -7.28 -12.91
C GLN A 150 1.70 -6.85 -13.46
N GLY A 151 2.06 -7.22 -14.69
CA GLY A 151 3.32 -6.87 -15.33
C GLY A 151 3.52 -5.38 -15.61
N MET A 152 2.46 -4.56 -15.54
CA MET A 152 2.54 -3.12 -15.72
C MET A 152 2.95 -2.35 -14.44
N LEU A 153 2.82 -2.98 -13.26
CA LEU A 153 2.84 -2.28 -11.96
C LEU A 153 4.22 -1.76 -11.56
N GLU A 154 5.29 -2.53 -11.80
CA GLU A 154 6.65 -2.16 -11.38
C GLU A 154 7.11 -0.85 -12.02
N ASN A 155 6.71 -0.62 -13.29
CA ASN A 155 7.08 0.57 -14.05
C ASN A 155 6.49 1.87 -13.48
N ILE A 156 5.45 1.77 -12.64
CA ILE A 156 4.79 2.91 -12.01
C ILE A 156 4.98 2.92 -10.48
N GLY A 157 5.92 2.13 -9.96
CA GLY A 157 6.28 2.11 -8.53
C GLY A 157 5.42 1.18 -7.66
N TYR A 158 4.57 0.35 -8.27
CA TYR A 158 3.73 -0.62 -7.57
C TYR A 158 4.35 -2.02 -7.57
N VAL A 159 3.94 -2.84 -6.62
CA VAL A 159 4.42 -4.22 -6.47
C VAL A 159 3.40 -5.19 -7.09
N PRO A 160 3.81 -6.02 -8.07
CA PRO A 160 2.96 -7.11 -8.54
C PRO A 160 2.64 -8.10 -7.43
N ILE A 161 1.38 -8.51 -7.36
CA ILE A 161 0.95 -9.67 -6.58
C ILE A 161 1.39 -10.92 -7.35
N THR A 162 1.98 -11.89 -6.66
CA THR A 162 2.49 -13.12 -7.27
C THR A 162 2.09 -14.37 -6.46
N GLY A 163 2.29 -15.55 -7.05
CA GLY A 163 2.12 -16.84 -6.39
C GLY A 163 0.72 -17.07 -5.81
N ASP A 164 0.67 -17.73 -4.64
CA ASP A 164 -0.58 -18.14 -3.98
C ASP A 164 -1.55 -17.00 -3.72
N LEU A 165 -1.05 -15.77 -3.48
CA LEU A 165 -1.93 -14.61 -3.27
C LEU A 165 -2.63 -14.21 -4.57
N LEU A 166 -1.91 -14.24 -5.71
CA LEU A 166 -2.50 -13.93 -7.01
C LEU A 166 -3.56 -14.97 -7.40
N ASP A 167 -3.31 -16.24 -7.12
CA ASP A 167 -4.27 -17.33 -7.39
C ASP A 167 -5.56 -17.17 -6.56
N LYS A 168 -5.44 -16.74 -5.29
CA LYS A 168 -6.61 -16.40 -4.45
C LYS A 168 -7.36 -15.17 -4.96
N VAL A 169 -6.65 -14.15 -5.44
CA VAL A 169 -7.27 -12.97 -6.07
C VAL A 169 -8.07 -13.39 -7.30
N ARG A 170 -7.48 -14.17 -8.20
CA ARG A 170 -8.17 -14.71 -9.39
C ARG A 170 -9.41 -15.51 -9.01
N THR A 171 -9.31 -16.37 -8.01
CA THR A 171 -10.46 -17.12 -7.46
C THR A 171 -11.57 -16.20 -6.94
N SER A 172 -11.20 -15.08 -6.32
CA SER A 172 -12.15 -14.10 -5.80
C SER A 172 -12.87 -13.34 -6.91
N VAL A 173 -12.15 -12.99 -7.99
CA VAL A 173 -12.72 -12.36 -9.19
C VAL A 173 -13.63 -13.33 -9.95
N ASP A 174 -13.24 -14.59 -10.07
CA ASP A 174 -14.05 -15.64 -10.70
C ASP A 174 -15.42 -15.81 -10.03
N ALA A 175 -15.49 -15.57 -8.71
CA ALA A 175 -16.70 -15.67 -7.92
C ALA A 175 -17.68 -14.49 -8.11
N LEU A 176 -17.30 -13.42 -8.80
CA LEU A 176 -18.20 -12.33 -9.17
C LEU A 176 -19.26 -12.82 -10.17
N GLN A 177 -20.53 -12.54 -9.86
CA GLN A 177 -21.71 -12.87 -10.68
C GLN A 177 -22.13 -11.73 -11.60
#